data_AF-A0A7W5MKX5-F1
#
_entry.id   AF-A0A7W5MKX5-F1
#
_cell.length_a   1.000
_cell.length_b   1.000
_cell.length_c   1.000
_cell.angle_alpha   90.00
_cell.angle_beta   90.00
_cell.angle_gamma   90.00
#
_symmetry.space_group_name_H-M   'P 1'
#
loop_
_entity.id
_entity.type
_entity.pdbx_description
1 polymer ?
#
loop_
_entity_poly.entity_id
_entity_poly.type
_entity_poly.pdbx_seq_one_letter_code
_entity_poly.pdbx_strand_id
1 'polypeptide(L)'
;MARATDDLEMSQLLARRGAEMAAVFMIGDGILGLLHPRRHVALWQERALGAEALVAPFVDRPGRRRAYAVLQIAAGIALAARQRSR
;
A
#
# COMPACT_ATOMS: atom_id res chain seq x y z
N MET A 1 -24.49 18.34 21.16
CA MET A 1 -24.29 16.88 21.02
C MET A 1 -24.36 16.41 19.57
N ALA A 2 -25.39 16.77 18.78
CA ALA A 2 -25.52 16.34 17.37
C ALA A 2 -24.27 16.58 16.49
N ARG A 3 -23.70 17.80 16.49
CA ARG A 3 -22.49 18.14 15.72
C ARG A 3 -21.26 17.26 16.02
N ALA A 4 -21.07 16.89 17.28
CA ALA A 4 -19.94 16.04 17.68
C ALA A 4 -20.11 14.60 17.19
N THR A 5 -21.36 14.12 17.09
CA THR A 5 -21.67 12.82 16.50
C THR A 5 -21.40 12.84 14.99
N ASP A 6 -21.81 13.91 14.29
CA ASP A 6 -21.56 14.07 12.85
C ASP A 6 -20.06 14.10 12.51
N ASP A 7 -19.25 14.80 13.31
CA ASP A 7 -17.80 14.87 13.12
C ASP A 7 -17.12 13.50 13.30
N LEU A 8 -17.61 12.69 14.25
CA LEU A 8 -17.14 11.32 14.48
C LEU A 8 -17.52 10.39 13.32
N GLU A 9 -18.76 10.47 12.82
CA GLU A 9 -19.21 9.69 11.67
C GLU A 9 -18.41 10.03 10.41
N MET A 10 -18.18 11.32 10.15
CA MET A 10 -17.34 11.78 9.04
C MET A 10 -15.91 11.23 9.16
N SER A 11 -15.32 11.30 10.36
CA SER A 11 -13.98 10.78 10.61
C SER A 11 -13.89 9.27 10.37
N GLN A 12 -14.89 8.51 10.79
CA GLN A 12 -14.95 7.06 10.53
C GLN A 12 -15.11 6.74 9.05
N LEU A 13 -15.93 7.50 8.32
CA LEU A 13 -16.10 7.34 6.89
C LEU A 13 -14.81 7.64 6.13
N LEU A 14 -14.12 8.73 6.48
CA LEU A 14 -12.82 9.08 5.89
C LEU A 14 -11.76 8.02 6.20
N ALA A 15 -11.73 7.47 7.42
CA ALA A 15 -10.84 6.38 7.78
C ALA A 15 -11.09 5.12 6.95
N ARG A 16 -12.36 4.73 6.74
CA ARG A 16 -12.71 3.60 5.85
C ARG A 16 -12.28 3.87 4.41
N ARG A 17 -12.57 5.05 3.87
CA ARG A 17 -12.11 5.43 2.52
C ARG A 17 -10.58 5.38 2.39
N GLY A 18 -9.87 5.88 3.40
CA GLY A 18 -8.40 5.82 3.45
C GLY A 18 -7.88 4.39 3.52
N ALA A 19 -8.51 3.52 4.31
CA ALA A 19 -8.16 2.10 4.39
C ALA A 19 -8.39 1.37 3.06
N GLU A 20 -9.49 1.66 2.36
CA GLU A 20 -9.76 1.11 1.03
C GLU A 20 -8.70 1.56 0.01
N MET A 21 -8.37 2.85 -0.01
CA MET A 21 -7.33 3.39 -0.89
C MET A 21 -5.96 2.77 -0.59
N ALA A 22 -5.62 2.58 0.68
CA ALA A 22 -4.38 1.91 1.09
C ALA A 22 -4.36 0.44 0.63
N ALA A 23 -5.48 -0.29 0.78
CA ALA A 23 -5.58 -1.67 0.32
C ALA A 23 -5.38 -1.80 -1.19
N VAL A 24 -6.03 -0.94 -1.98
CA VAL A 24 -5.87 -0.89 -3.44
C VAL A 24 -4.41 -0.60 -3.82
N PHE A 25 -3.78 0.39 -3.17
CA PHE A 25 -2.38 0.72 -3.43
C PHE A 25 -1.45 -0.44 -3.09
N MET A 26 -1.62 -1.08 -1.93
CA MET A 26 -0.79 -2.21 -1.51
C MET A 26 -0.91 -3.41 -2.46
N ILE A 27 -2.13 -3.72 -2.93
CA ILE A 27 -2.36 -4.81 -3.88
C ILE A 27 -1.74 -4.48 -5.23
N GLY A 28 -2.00 -3.28 -5.76
CA GLY A 28 -1.46 -2.84 -7.06
C GLY A 28 0.07 -2.77 -7.06
N ASP A 29 0.66 -2.14 -6.05
CA ASP A 29 2.11 -2.04 -5.87
C ASP A 29 2.76 -3.42 -5.71
N GLY A 30 2.12 -4.30 -4.93
CA GLY A 30 2.56 -5.68 -4.77
C GLY A 30 2.52 -6.47 -6.08
N ILE A 31 1.46 -6.34 -6.89
CA ILE A 31 1.38 -7.00 -8.22
C ILE A 31 2.52 -6.51 -9.13
N LEU A 32 2.77 -5.19 -9.18
CA LEU A 32 3.87 -4.63 -9.96
C LEU A 32 5.24 -5.12 -9.48
N GLY A 33 5.46 -5.16 -8.16
CA GLY A 33 6.67 -5.68 -7.54
C GLY A 33 6.87 -7.18 -7.72
N LEU A 34 5.80 -7.95 -7.88
CA LEU A 34 5.85 -9.40 -8.11
C LEU A 34 6.21 -9.73 -9.56
N LEU A 35 5.49 -9.12 -10.51
CA LEU A 35 5.59 -9.40 -11.94
C LEU A 35 6.78 -8.70 -12.59
N HIS A 36 7.07 -7.46 -12.20
CA HIS A 36 8.10 -6.63 -12.82
C HIS A 36 9.07 -6.02 -11.80
N PRO A 37 9.68 -6.81 -10.89
CA PRO A 37 10.45 -6.30 -9.75
C PRO A 37 11.58 -5.33 -10.15
N ARG A 38 12.34 -5.64 -11.21
CA ARG A 38 13.48 -4.82 -11.64
C ARG A 38 13.03 -3.47 -12.21
N ARG A 39 12.11 -3.48 -13.18
CA ARG A 39 11.55 -2.26 -13.78
C ARG A 39 10.86 -1.39 -12.72
N HIS A 40 10.07 -2.02 -11.86
CA HIS A 40 9.34 -1.32 -10.81
C HIS A 40 10.30 -0.62 -9.84
N VAL A 41 11.37 -1.28 -9.37
CA VAL A 41 12.40 -0.66 -8.52
C VAL A 41 13.18 0.44 -9.27
N ALA A 42 13.56 0.20 -10.54
CA ALA A 42 14.36 1.12 -11.34
C ALA A 42 13.77 2.53 -11.48
N LEU A 43 12.44 2.65 -11.56
CA LEU A 43 11.77 3.95 -11.68
C LEU A 43 11.96 4.87 -10.47
N TRP A 44 12.33 4.32 -9.32
CA TRP A 44 12.41 5.06 -8.05
C TRP A 44 13.84 5.18 -7.52
N GLN A 45 14.84 4.77 -8.30
CA GLN A 45 16.24 4.82 -7.84
C GLN A 45 16.83 6.23 -7.89
N GLU A 46 16.25 7.12 -8.69
CA GLU A 46 16.80 8.46 -8.93
C GLU A 46 15.68 9.50 -9.02
N ARG A 47 15.91 10.68 -8.42
CA ARG A 47 15.02 11.87 -8.50
C ARG A 47 13.58 11.56 -8.08
N ALA A 48 13.45 10.72 -7.06
CA ALA A 48 12.21 10.09 -6.63
C ALA A 48 11.65 10.69 -5.32
N LEU A 49 12.00 11.95 -5.02
CA LEU A 49 11.48 12.72 -3.88
C LEU A 49 11.60 11.99 -2.52
N GLY A 50 12.68 11.23 -2.32
CA GLY A 50 12.95 10.47 -1.10
C GLY A 50 12.56 8.99 -1.19
N ALA A 51 11.84 8.56 -2.23
CA ALA A 51 11.52 7.15 -2.45
C ALA A 51 12.76 6.30 -2.77
N GLU A 52 13.90 6.92 -3.11
CA GLU A 52 15.19 6.25 -3.30
C GLU A 52 15.57 5.40 -2.08
N ALA A 53 15.36 5.95 -0.87
CA ALA A 53 15.66 5.26 0.38
C ALA A 53 14.76 4.03 0.59
N LEU A 54 13.50 4.10 0.13
CA LEU A 54 12.53 3.01 0.26
C LEU A 54 12.84 1.85 -0.70
N VAL A 55 13.39 2.16 -1.88
CA VAL A 55 13.74 1.14 -2.86
C VAL A 55 15.17 0.62 -2.76
N ALA A 56 16.06 1.30 -2.03
CA ALA A 56 17.45 0.89 -1.81
C ALA A 56 17.61 -0.58 -1.36
N PRO A 57 16.75 -1.15 -0.48
CA PRO A 57 16.84 -2.57 -0.17
C PRO A 57 16.53 -3.47 -1.38
N PHE A 58 15.74 -3.05 -2.34
CA PHE A 58 15.32 -3.91 -3.43
C PHE A 58 16.27 -3.88 -4.64
N VAL A 59 17.21 -2.93 -4.68
CA VAL A 59 18.23 -2.80 -5.73
C VAL A 59 19.03 -4.10 -5.87
N ASP A 60 19.11 -4.58 -7.10
CA ASP A 60 19.73 -5.85 -7.53
C ASP A 60 19.23 -7.12 -6.80
N ARG A 61 18.12 -7.01 -6.05
CA ARG A 61 17.56 -8.11 -5.25
C ARG A 61 16.09 -8.36 -5.63
N PRO A 62 15.80 -8.82 -6.87
CA PRO A 62 14.43 -9.03 -7.34
C PRO A 62 13.68 -10.08 -6.51
N GLY A 63 14.36 -11.10 -5.97
CA GLY A 63 13.74 -12.08 -5.07
C GLY A 63 13.21 -11.44 -3.78
N ARG A 64 13.98 -10.50 -3.20
CA ARG A 64 13.57 -9.73 -2.02
C ARG A 64 12.35 -8.86 -2.31
N ARG A 65 12.30 -8.21 -3.48
CA ARG A 65 11.12 -7.41 -3.88
C ARG A 65 9.88 -8.26 -4.09
N ARG A 66 10.01 -9.45 -4.69
CA ARG A 66 8.90 -10.40 -4.88
C ARG A 66 8.36 -10.92 -3.55
N ALA A 67 9.23 -11.31 -2.63
CA ALA A 67 8.82 -11.73 -1.29
C ALA A 67 8.06 -10.61 -0.56
N TYR A 68 8.60 -9.38 -0.59
CA TYR A 68 7.91 -8.22 -0.04
C TYR A 68 6.56 -7.95 -0.74
N ALA A 69 6.49 -8.10 -2.07
CA ALA A 69 5.24 -7.96 -2.82
C ALA A 69 4.17 -8.96 -2.39
N VAL A 70 4.52 -10.23 -2.17
CA VAL A 70 3.54 -11.22 -1.66
C VAL A 70 3.00 -10.81 -0.30
N LEU A 71 3.87 -10.36 0.62
CA LEU A 71 3.46 -9.86 1.93
C LEU A 71 2.56 -8.62 1.80
N GLN A 72 2.88 -7.71 0.89
CA GLN A 72 2.15 -6.48 0.64
C GLN A 72 0.74 -6.76 0.08
N ILE A 73 0.63 -7.68 -0.89
CA ILE A 73 -0.66 -8.15 -1.43
C ILE A 73 -1.50 -8.78 -0.32
N ALA A 74 -0.91 -9.70 0.46
CA ALA A 74 -1.62 -10.37 1.55
C ALA A 74 -2.12 -9.36 2.60
N ALA A 75 -1.30 -8.36 2.94
CA ALA A 75 -1.69 -7.31 3.88
C ALA A 75 -2.79 -6.40 3.31
N GLY A 76 -2.74 -6.06 2.01
CA GLY A 76 -3.81 -5.29 1.34
C GLY A 76 -5.13 -6.06 1.30
N ILE A 77 -5.11 -7.35 0.98
CA ILE A 77 -6.29 -8.23 1.03
C ILE A 77 -6.83 -8.32 2.46
N ALA A 78 -5.96 -8.50 3.46
CA ALA A 78 -6.38 -8.55 4.85
C ALA A 78 -7.00 -7.22 5.31
N LEU A 79 -6.43 -6.07 4.90
CA LEU A 79 -6.98 -4.75 5.19
C LEU A 79 -8.38 -4.58 4.56
N ALA A 80 -8.55 -4.92 3.28
CA ALA A 80 -9.84 -4.90 2.60
C ALA A 80 -10.86 -5.84 3.26
N ALA A 81 -10.47 -7.06 3.61
CA ALA A 81 -11.35 -8.04 4.24
C ALA A 81 -11.86 -7.56 5.61
N ARG A 82 -11.02 -6.89 6.40
CA ARG A 82 -11.40 -6.31 7.70
C ARG A 82 -12.40 -5.16 7.59
N GLN A 83 -12.52 -4.54 6.42
CA GLN A 83 -13.54 -3.52 6.17
C GLN A 83 -14.91 -4.13 5.84
N ARG A 84 -14.94 -5.38 5.33
CA ARG A 84 -16.18 -6.11 5.02
C ARG A 84 -16.92 -6.59 6.28
N SER A 85 -16.22 -6.72 7.40
CA SER A 85 -16.82 -7.06 8.70
C SER A 85 -17.46 -5.83 9.36
N ARG A 86 -18.61 -5.39 8.85
CA ARG A 86 -19.75 -4.77 9.55
C ARG A 86 -20.85 -4.42 8.56
#